data_AF-A0A261GQ95-F1
#
_entry.id   AF-A0A261GQ95-F1
#
_cell.length_a   1.000
_cell.length_b   1.000
_cell.length_c   1.000
_cell.angle_alpha   90.00
_cell.angle_beta   90.00
_cell.angle_gamma   90.00
#
_symmetry.space_group_name_H-M   'P 1'
#
loop_
_entity.id
_entity.type
_entity.pdbx_description
1 polymer ?
#
loop_
_entity_poly.entity_id
_entity_poly.type
_entity_poly.pdbx_seq_one_letter_code
_entity_poly.pdbx_strand_id
1 'polypeptide(L)'
;MKLLQLSLCLLFAIMSGCASNIISISEPTLSVASVTQKNEDAFLYPGTFVSLVFRSDAPIDTSDTIIQFRGTVINEEQEVGISFAMGPFVSEGQKILFGQNGSTYTAFFFKDLAIPSDHGAAMSISETQFDRIEFQLVNPSMLAGAKPLSNTITFSKAEVLEILNDKPIVFTY
;
A
#
# COMPACT_ATOMS: atom_id res chain seq x y z
N MET A 1 2.32 29.87 -49.69
CA MET A 1 3.18 28.91 -48.96
C MET A 1 3.34 29.31 -47.48
N LYS A 2 2.24 29.58 -46.75
CA LYS A 2 2.29 30.03 -45.33
C LYS A 2 1.13 29.53 -44.44
N LEU A 3 0.25 28.66 -44.93
CA LEU A 3 -0.88 28.15 -44.14
C LEU A 3 -0.75 26.68 -43.70
N LEU A 4 0.19 25.92 -44.28
CA LEU A 4 0.36 24.50 -43.96
C LEU A 4 1.30 24.23 -42.78
N GLN A 5 2.05 25.24 -42.31
CA GLN A 5 2.99 25.09 -41.19
C GLN A 5 2.39 25.46 -39.82
N LEU A 6 1.24 26.16 -39.77
CA LEU A 6 0.62 26.52 -38.49
C LEU A 6 -0.21 25.38 -37.87
N SER A 7 -0.68 24.42 -38.66
CA SER A 7 -1.52 23.32 -38.15
C SER A 7 -0.72 22.18 -37.51
N LEU A 8 0.58 22.07 -37.82
CA LEU A 8 1.41 20.97 -37.30
C LEU A 8 1.96 21.26 -35.89
N CYS A 9 2.12 22.53 -35.51
CA CYS A 9 2.57 22.91 -34.17
C CYS A 9 1.46 22.84 -33.11
N LEU A 10 0.18 22.93 -33.50
CA LEU A 10 -0.94 22.82 -32.55
C LEU A 10 -1.25 21.37 -32.14
N LEU A 11 -0.90 20.39 -32.97
CA LEU A 11 -1.13 18.96 -32.70
C LEU A 11 -0.12 18.35 -31.70
N PHE A 12 1.06 18.96 -31.54
CA PHE A 12 2.03 18.51 -30.53
C PHE A 12 1.75 19.02 -29.12
N ALA A 13 1.01 20.13 -28.97
CA ALA A 13 0.66 20.69 -27.67
C ALA A 13 -0.49 19.94 -26.95
N ILE A 14 -1.18 19.03 -27.65
CA ILE A 14 -2.29 18.22 -27.09
C ILE A 14 -1.78 16.87 -26.55
N MET A 15 -0.53 16.49 -26.88
CA MET A 15 0.09 15.22 -26.48
C MET A 15 0.92 15.31 -25.20
N SER A 16 1.13 16.50 -24.63
CA SER A 16 1.62 16.63 -23.24
C SER A 16 0.47 16.37 -22.29
N GLY A 17 -0.14 15.18 -22.39
CA GLY A 17 -0.98 14.65 -21.34
C GLY A 17 -0.15 14.65 -20.08
N CYS A 18 -0.66 15.30 -19.03
CA CYS A 18 -0.13 15.16 -17.69
C CYS A 18 -0.17 13.66 -17.36
N ALA A 19 0.93 12.95 -17.63
CA ALA A 19 1.18 11.68 -16.98
C ALA A 19 1.22 12.01 -15.50
N SER A 20 0.12 11.75 -14.79
CA SER A 20 0.20 11.70 -13.34
C SER A 20 1.21 10.60 -13.06
N ASN A 21 2.41 10.98 -12.62
CA ASN A 21 3.47 10.02 -12.32
C ASN A 21 2.96 9.12 -11.21
N ILE A 22 2.54 7.91 -11.60
CA ILE A 22 2.21 6.84 -10.67
C ILE A 22 3.54 6.35 -10.10
N ILE A 23 3.65 6.32 -8.78
CA ILE A 23 4.83 5.80 -8.08
C ILE A 23 4.96 4.31 -8.41
N SER A 24 6.14 3.89 -8.88
CA SER A 24 6.40 2.49 -9.15
C SER A 24 6.91 1.78 -7.89
N ILE A 25 6.07 0.87 -7.39
CA ILE A 25 6.39 -0.04 -6.31
C ILE A 25 6.93 -1.34 -6.90
N SER A 26 8.07 -1.79 -6.38
CA SER A 26 8.81 -2.96 -6.84
C SER A 26 9.34 -3.80 -5.68
N GLU A 27 9.77 -5.02 -6.00
CA GLU A 27 10.28 -6.01 -5.05
C GLU A 27 9.37 -6.22 -3.81
N PRO A 28 8.04 -6.35 -3.99
CA PRO A 28 7.13 -6.48 -2.87
C PRO A 28 7.32 -7.84 -2.18
N THR A 29 7.38 -7.83 -0.85
CA THR A 29 7.48 -9.03 -0.02
C THR A 29 6.45 -8.96 1.09
N LEU A 30 5.70 -10.05 1.28
CA LEU A 30 4.81 -10.22 2.42
C LEU A 30 5.46 -11.04 3.53
N SER A 31 5.13 -10.71 4.77
CA SER A 31 5.46 -11.51 5.96
C SER A 31 4.50 -11.18 7.10
N VAL A 32 4.49 -12.02 8.13
CA VAL A 32 3.85 -11.65 9.40
C VAL A 32 4.82 -10.80 10.20
N ALA A 33 4.35 -9.64 10.65
CA ALA A 33 5.11 -8.74 11.50
C ALA A 33 4.54 -8.69 12.92
N SER A 34 5.44 -8.58 13.90
CA SER A 34 5.11 -8.22 15.27
C SER A 34 5.72 -6.86 15.60
N VAL A 35 4.86 -5.88 15.88
CA VAL A 35 5.26 -4.58 16.40
C VAL A 35 5.11 -4.64 17.91
N THR A 36 6.20 -4.42 18.64
CA THR A 36 6.22 -4.59 20.10
C THR A 36 6.22 -3.26 20.85
N GLN A 37 6.68 -2.18 20.21
CA GLN A 37 6.79 -0.86 20.81
C GLN A 37 5.74 0.08 20.24
N LYS A 38 5.13 0.87 21.12
CA LYS A 38 4.24 1.98 20.73
C LYS A 38 5.08 3.21 20.44
N ASN A 39 4.77 3.92 19.38
CA ASN A 39 5.24 5.27 19.13
C ASN A 39 4.08 6.13 18.62
N GLU A 40 3.70 7.15 19.40
CA GLU A 40 2.56 8.01 19.09
C GLU A 40 2.85 9.00 17.96
N ASP A 41 4.07 9.55 17.89
CA ASP A 41 4.49 10.48 16.84
C ASP A 41 4.47 9.79 15.46
N ALA A 42 4.71 8.49 15.48
CA ALA A 42 4.71 7.59 14.34
C ALA A 42 3.34 7.00 13.97
N PHE A 43 2.34 7.12 14.83
CA PHE A 43 1.12 6.31 14.79
C PHE A 43 1.40 4.80 14.69
N LEU A 44 2.46 4.33 15.35
CA LEU A 44 2.86 2.93 15.41
C LEU A 44 2.34 2.30 16.71
N TYR A 45 1.51 1.27 16.58
CA TYR A 45 0.88 0.60 17.72
C TYR A 45 1.26 -0.87 17.79
N PRO A 46 1.44 -1.43 19.01
CA PRO A 46 1.75 -2.85 19.16
C PRO A 46 0.65 -3.77 18.61
N GLY A 47 1.07 -4.90 18.07
CA GLY A 47 0.18 -5.93 17.51
C GLY A 47 0.90 -6.88 16.56
N THR A 48 0.13 -7.82 16.02
CA THR A 48 0.56 -8.70 14.92
C THR A 48 -0.14 -8.26 13.65
N PHE A 49 0.58 -8.22 12.54
CA PHE A 49 0.10 -7.64 11.28
C PHE A 49 0.59 -8.47 10.10
N VAL A 50 -0.09 -8.34 8.96
CA VAL A 50 0.53 -8.61 7.67
C VAL A 50 1.38 -7.41 7.29
N SER A 51 2.68 -7.57 7.12
CA SER A 51 3.56 -6.52 6.61
C SER A 51 3.83 -6.68 5.13
N LEU A 52 3.81 -5.56 4.42
CA LEU A 52 4.31 -5.43 3.06
C LEU A 52 5.60 -4.60 3.10
N VAL A 53 6.72 -5.22 2.73
CA VAL A 53 7.99 -4.53 2.50
C VAL A 53 8.19 -4.36 1.00
N PHE A 54 8.58 -3.18 0.56
CA PHE A 54 8.71 -2.88 -0.86
C PHE A 54 9.71 -1.77 -1.14
N ARG A 55 10.12 -1.63 -2.40
CA ARG A 55 10.91 -0.50 -2.90
C ARG A 55 10.05 0.45 -3.71
N SER A 56 10.42 1.72 -3.69
CA SER A 56 9.77 2.78 -4.46
C SER A 56 10.79 3.48 -5.37
N ASP A 57 10.40 3.79 -6.61
CA ASP A 57 11.21 4.57 -7.56
C ASP A 57 11.24 6.07 -7.25
N ALA A 58 10.29 6.54 -6.43
CA ALA A 58 10.20 7.90 -5.94
C ALA A 58 10.02 7.94 -4.41
N PRO A 59 10.56 8.94 -3.71
CA PRO A 59 10.31 9.10 -2.28
C PRO A 59 8.83 9.24 -1.98
N ILE A 60 8.33 8.48 -1.01
CA ILE A 60 7.00 8.65 -0.41
C ILE A 60 7.16 9.58 0.80
N ASP A 61 6.38 10.66 0.85
CA ASP A 61 6.28 11.51 2.03
C ASP A 61 5.49 10.78 3.12
N THR A 62 6.20 10.11 4.02
CA THR A 62 5.59 9.36 5.12
C THR A 62 5.07 10.26 6.25
N SER A 63 5.23 11.58 6.14
CA SER A 63 4.64 12.54 7.09
C SER A 63 3.26 13.03 6.66
N ASP A 64 2.89 12.84 5.39
CA ASP A 64 1.57 13.17 4.88
C ASP A 64 0.54 12.10 5.31
N THR A 65 -0.24 12.43 6.33
CA THR A 65 -1.29 11.54 6.87
C THR A 65 -2.49 11.35 5.95
N ILE A 66 -2.59 12.13 4.87
CA ILE A 66 -3.61 11.96 3.84
C ILE A 66 -3.23 10.77 2.94
N ILE A 67 -1.94 10.57 2.67
CA ILE A 67 -1.49 9.43 1.87
C ILE A 67 -1.67 8.15 2.67
N GLN A 68 -2.37 7.18 2.10
CA GLN A 68 -2.68 5.92 2.77
C GLN A 68 -2.32 4.74 1.88
N PHE A 69 -1.82 3.67 2.50
CA PHE A 69 -1.70 2.38 1.82
C PHE A 69 -2.96 1.56 2.10
N ARG A 70 -3.67 1.18 1.05
CA ARG A 70 -4.91 0.37 1.13
C ARG A 70 -4.59 -1.06 0.72
N GLY A 71 -5.00 -2.02 1.54
CA GLY A 71 -5.05 -3.44 1.23
C GLY A 71 -6.50 -3.86 1.03
N THR A 72 -6.86 -4.28 -0.18
CA THR A 72 -8.20 -4.68 -0.58
C THR A 72 -8.25 -6.20 -0.74
N VAL A 73 -9.18 -6.86 -0.07
CA VAL A 73 -9.41 -8.30 -0.17
C VAL A 73 -10.45 -8.55 -1.27
N ILE A 74 -10.09 -9.36 -2.25
CA ILE A 74 -10.93 -9.64 -3.43
C ILE A 74 -11.34 -11.12 -3.45
N ASN A 75 -12.62 -11.37 -3.69
CA ASN A 75 -13.20 -12.70 -3.95
C ASN A 75 -14.10 -12.61 -5.18
N GLU A 76 -13.86 -13.43 -6.20
CA GLU A 76 -14.65 -13.43 -7.46
C GLU A 76 -14.79 -12.03 -8.09
N GLU A 77 -13.69 -11.26 -8.11
CA GLU A 77 -13.64 -9.86 -8.58
C GLU A 77 -14.44 -8.84 -7.73
N GLN A 78 -14.99 -9.26 -6.60
CA GLN A 78 -15.69 -8.38 -5.66
C GLN A 78 -14.82 -8.06 -4.46
N GLU A 79 -14.90 -6.81 -4.01
CA GLU A 79 -14.31 -6.39 -2.75
C GLU A 79 -15.09 -6.96 -1.57
N VAL A 80 -14.42 -7.72 -0.72
CA VAL A 80 -15.01 -8.35 0.47
C VAL A 80 -14.40 -7.84 1.79
N GLY A 81 -13.40 -6.97 1.72
CA GLY A 81 -12.80 -6.33 2.89
C GLY A 81 -11.70 -5.34 2.53
N ILE A 82 -11.41 -4.43 3.45
CA ILE A 82 -10.36 -3.42 3.31
C ILE A 82 -9.56 -3.32 4.61
N SER A 83 -8.25 -3.06 4.50
CA SER A 83 -7.43 -2.56 5.59
C SER A 83 -6.62 -1.36 5.10
N PHE A 84 -6.64 -0.27 5.88
CA PHE A 84 -5.67 0.81 5.71
C PHE A 84 -4.47 0.52 6.60
N ALA A 85 -3.27 0.64 6.04
CA ALA A 85 -2.05 0.33 6.75
C ALA A 85 -1.73 1.36 7.84
N MET A 86 -0.98 0.92 8.86
CA MET A 86 -0.04 1.81 9.51
C MET A 86 1.17 1.99 8.57
N GLY A 87 1.54 3.24 8.28
CA GLY A 87 2.59 3.58 7.32
C GLY A 87 2.03 3.95 5.93
N PRO A 88 2.88 3.96 4.88
CA PRO A 88 4.21 3.36 4.85
C PRO A 88 5.24 4.11 5.70
N PHE A 89 6.23 3.37 6.21
CA PHE A 89 7.39 3.91 6.91
C PHE A 89 8.67 3.53 6.18
N VAL A 90 9.72 4.34 6.28
CA VAL A 90 11.03 3.92 5.80
C VAL A 90 11.54 2.77 6.66
N SER A 91 12.10 1.73 6.03
CA SER A 91 12.66 0.58 6.73
C SER A 91 14.12 0.32 6.35
N GLU A 92 14.92 -0.02 7.37
CA GLU A 92 16.28 -0.55 7.22
C GLU A 92 16.31 -1.92 7.89
N GLY A 93 15.98 -2.95 7.11
CA GLY A 93 15.72 -4.29 7.63
C GLY A 93 14.48 -4.30 8.54
N GLN A 94 14.67 -4.61 9.83
CA GLN A 94 13.60 -4.70 10.84
C GLN A 94 13.43 -3.40 11.65
N LYS A 95 14.21 -2.36 11.33
CA LYS A 95 14.13 -1.05 11.98
C LYS A 95 13.28 -0.08 11.17
N ILE A 96 12.35 0.60 11.84
CA ILE A 96 11.51 1.65 11.26
C ILE A 96 12.18 3.01 11.50
N LEU A 97 12.32 3.80 10.44
CA LEU A 97 12.92 5.13 10.49
C LEU A 97 11.87 6.22 10.22
N PHE A 98 11.91 7.30 11.01
CA PHE A 98 10.96 8.41 10.94
C PHE A 98 11.65 9.70 10.52
N GLY A 99 10.95 10.53 9.74
CA GLY A 99 11.45 11.82 9.25
C GLY A 99 12.63 11.70 8.28
N GLN A 100 12.84 10.53 7.68
CA GLN A 100 13.92 10.26 6.74
C GLN A 100 13.34 9.83 5.40
N ASN A 101 14.06 10.14 4.33
CA ASN A 101 13.80 9.58 3.01
C ASN A 101 14.52 8.24 2.89
N GLY A 102 13.90 7.26 2.24
CA GLY A 102 14.48 5.93 2.02
C GLY A 102 14.09 5.37 0.66
N SER A 103 14.70 4.26 0.30
CA SER A 103 14.35 3.51 -0.92
C SER A 103 13.52 2.26 -0.63
N THR A 104 13.46 1.83 0.63
CA THR A 104 12.70 0.67 1.10
C THR A 104 11.72 1.12 2.17
N TYR A 105 10.50 0.61 2.06
CA TYR A 105 9.37 0.98 2.88
C TYR A 105 8.71 -0.27 3.46
N THR A 106 8.04 -0.11 4.60
CA THR A 106 7.19 -1.14 5.20
C THR A 106 5.83 -0.55 5.55
N ALA A 107 4.77 -1.32 5.37
CA ALA A 107 3.40 -0.97 5.74
C ALA A 107 2.74 -2.16 6.44
N PHE A 108 1.96 -1.89 7.49
CA PHE A 108 1.36 -2.93 8.34
C PHE A 108 -0.17 -2.93 8.21
N PHE A 109 -0.73 -4.06 7.74
CA PHE A 109 -2.14 -4.27 7.46
C PHE A 109 -2.73 -5.34 8.38
N PHE A 110 -4.07 -5.44 8.37
CA PHE A 110 -4.84 -6.56 8.95
C PHE A 110 -4.38 -6.91 10.37
N LYS A 111 -4.57 -5.97 11.29
CA LYS A 111 -4.21 -6.16 12.70
C LYS A 111 -4.83 -7.46 13.25
N ASP A 112 -4.03 -8.17 14.04
CA ASP A 112 -4.35 -9.49 14.62
C ASP A 112 -4.63 -10.56 13.56
N LEU A 113 -4.09 -10.37 12.34
CA LEU A 113 -4.25 -11.25 11.18
C LEU A 113 -5.72 -11.47 10.80
N ALA A 114 -6.53 -10.42 10.99
CA ALA A 114 -7.96 -10.43 10.74
C ALA A 114 -8.36 -9.42 9.66
N ILE A 115 -9.34 -9.79 8.84
CA ILE A 115 -9.98 -8.93 7.86
C ILE A 115 -11.13 -8.20 8.56
N PRO A 116 -11.10 -6.85 8.61
CA PRO A 116 -12.20 -6.06 9.13
C PRO A 116 -13.48 -6.31 8.33
N SER A 117 -14.62 -6.44 9.01
CA SER A 117 -15.93 -6.53 8.39
C SER A 117 -16.73 -5.25 8.69
N ASP A 118 -17.34 -4.67 7.65
CA ASP A 118 -18.22 -3.50 7.80
C ASP A 118 -19.56 -3.82 8.48
N HIS A 119 -19.89 -5.11 8.63
CA HIS A 119 -21.21 -5.58 9.06
C HIS A 119 -21.18 -6.64 10.17
N GLY A 120 -20.02 -6.90 10.78
CA GLY A 120 -19.86 -7.96 11.78
C GLY A 120 -18.51 -7.96 12.50
N ALA A 121 -18.24 -9.04 13.23
CA ALA A 121 -16.94 -9.26 13.83
C ALA A 121 -15.87 -9.46 12.74
N ALA A 122 -14.66 -8.96 12.98
CA ALA A 122 -13.52 -9.25 12.12
C ALA A 122 -13.29 -10.76 12.03
N MET A 123 -12.95 -11.25 10.84
CA MET A 123 -12.72 -12.67 10.58
C MET A 123 -11.23 -12.94 10.38
N SER A 124 -10.72 -14.07 10.85
CA SER A 124 -9.34 -14.46 10.57
C SER A 124 -9.11 -14.50 9.04
N ILE A 125 -7.96 -14.00 8.57
CA ILE A 125 -7.58 -14.13 7.16
C ILE A 125 -7.63 -15.61 6.72
N SER A 126 -7.17 -16.52 7.59
CA SER A 126 -7.13 -17.96 7.28
C SER A 126 -8.51 -18.60 7.09
N GLU A 127 -9.56 -18.00 7.65
CA GLU A 127 -10.94 -18.51 7.60
C GLU A 127 -11.79 -17.79 6.56
N THR A 128 -11.26 -16.72 5.96
CA THR A 128 -11.99 -15.89 5.00
C THR A 128 -11.93 -16.50 3.59
N GLN A 129 -13.05 -16.43 2.86
CA GLN A 129 -13.06 -16.73 1.43
C GLN A 129 -12.62 -15.50 0.63
N PHE A 130 -11.53 -15.67 -0.12
CA PHE A 130 -10.92 -14.67 -0.98
C PHE A 130 -9.98 -15.37 -1.95
N ASP A 131 -9.70 -14.70 -3.08
CA ASP A 131 -8.80 -15.15 -4.14
C ASP A 131 -7.44 -14.48 -4.05
N ARG A 132 -7.42 -13.19 -3.71
CA ARG A 132 -6.21 -12.36 -3.66
C ARG A 132 -6.37 -11.15 -2.74
N ILE A 133 -5.24 -10.56 -2.36
CA ILE A 133 -5.18 -9.24 -1.73
C ILE A 133 -4.41 -8.30 -2.64
N GLU A 134 -4.99 -7.12 -2.89
CA GLU A 134 -4.41 -6.06 -3.68
C GLU A 134 -3.98 -4.91 -2.77
N PHE A 135 -2.75 -4.43 -2.92
CA PHE A 135 -2.18 -3.35 -2.14
C PHE A 135 -1.86 -2.17 -3.05
N GLN A 136 -2.27 -0.97 -2.64
CA GLN A 136 -2.02 0.26 -3.39
C GLN A 136 -1.91 1.49 -2.49
N LEU A 137 -0.93 2.35 -2.77
CA LEU A 137 -0.87 3.70 -2.23
C LEU A 137 -1.94 4.58 -2.88
N VAL A 138 -2.75 5.25 -2.06
CA VAL A 138 -3.89 6.05 -2.50
C VAL A 138 -3.94 7.41 -1.81
N ASN A 139 -4.64 8.36 -2.43
CA ASN A 139 -5.09 9.60 -1.80
C ASN A 139 -6.62 9.57 -1.64
N PRO A 140 -7.15 9.47 -0.42
CA PRO A 140 -8.59 9.36 -0.14
C PRO A 140 -9.33 10.70 -0.23
N SER A 141 -8.64 11.85 -0.31
CA SER A 141 -9.26 13.19 -0.21
C SER A 141 -10.09 13.65 -1.42
N MET A 142 -10.29 12.80 -2.42
CA MET A 142 -10.98 13.16 -3.66
C MET A 142 -12.46 12.73 -3.61
N LEU A 143 -13.36 13.68 -3.89
CA LEU A 143 -14.83 13.55 -3.88
C LEU A 143 -15.41 12.43 -4.78
N ALA A 144 -14.58 11.72 -5.55
CA ALA A 144 -14.96 10.66 -6.50
C ALA A 144 -14.35 9.28 -6.17
N GLY A 145 -13.84 9.09 -4.94
CA GLY A 145 -13.15 7.87 -4.52
C GLY A 145 -11.63 8.06 -4.43
N ALA A 146 -10.95 7.11 -3.79
CA ALA A 146 -9.51 7.19 -3.55
C ALA A 146 -8.75 7.20 -4.89
N LYS A 147 -7.90 8.20 -5.13
CA LYS A 147 -7.08 8.26 -6.33
C LYS A 147 -5.85 7.37 -6.16
N PRO A 148 -5.57 6.43 -7.08
CA PRO A 148 -4.35 5.65 -7.03
C PRO A 148 -3.12 6.56 -7.21
N LEU A 149 -2.14 6.40 -6.32
CA LEU A 149 -0.84 7.06 -6.39
C LEU A 149 0.28 6.11 -6.82
N SER A 150 0.03 4.80 -6.81
CA SER A 150 1.00 3.76 -7.19
C SER A 150 0.37 2.67 -8.05
N ASN A 151 1.18 1.81 -8.66
CA ASN A 151 0.70 0.58 -9.25
C ASN A 151 0.13 -0.37 -8.18
N THR A 152 -0.79 -1.24 -8.58
CA THR A 152 -1.31 -2.29 -7.69
C THR A 152 -0.28 -3.40 -7.53
N ILE A 153 -0.11 -3.85 -6.30
CA ILE A 153 0.64 -5.06 -5.94
C ILE A 153 -0.35 -6.13 -5.53
N THR A 154 -0.22 -7.33 -6.08
CA THR A 154 -1.20 -8.40 -5.88
C THR A 154 -0.51 -9.64 -5.34
N PHE A 155 -1.10 -10.22 -4.29
CA PHE A 155 -0.71 -11.53 -3.76
C PHE A 155 -1.91 -12.45 -3.78
N SER A 156 -1.71 -13.68 -4.25
CA SER A 156 -2.71 -14.73 -4.25
C SER A 156 -3.04 -15.19 -2.84
N LYS A 157 -4.20 -15.83 -2.68
CA LYS A 157 -4.58 -16.50 -1.43
C LYS A 157 -3.48 -17.44 -0.93
N ALA A 158 -2.86 -18.22 -1.81
CA ALA A 158 -1.83 -19.18 -1.43
C ALA A 158 -0.61 -18.49 -0.80
N GLU A 159 -0.10 -17.43 -1.44
CA GLU A 159 1.05 -16.65 -0.93
C GLU A 159 0.72 -15.98 0.41
N VAL A 160 -0.51 -15.45 0.55
CA VAL A 160 -0.96 -14.85 1.82
C VAL A 160 -1.07 -15.92 2.91
N LEU A 161 -1.65 -17.09 2.63
CA LEU A 161 -1.80 -18.14 3.63
C LEU A 161 -0.46 -18.79 4.01
N GLU A 162 0.51 -18.83 3.09
CA GLU A 162 1.87 -19.31 3.36
C GLU A 162 2.52 -18.51 4.49
N ILE A 163 2.53 -17.17 4.39
CA ILE A 163 3.17 -16.32 5.39
C ILE A 163 2.52 -16.38 6.77
N LEU A 164 1.23 -16.76 6.87
CA LEU A 164 0.56 -16.88 8.17
C LEU A 164 1.11 -18.04 9.02
N ASN A 165 1.81 -18.99 8.40
CA ASN A 165 2.46 -20.10 9.10
C ASN A 165 3.90 -19.78 9.52
N ASP A 166 4.45 -18.67 9.05
CA ASP A 166 5.82 -18.25 9.36
C ASP A 166 5.92 -17.62 10.75
N LYS A 167 7.14 -17.64 11.30
CA LYS A 167 7.42 -16.92 12.53
C LYS A 167 7.33 -15.41 12.29
N PRO A 168 6.64 -14.64 13.16
CA PRO A 168 6.59 -13.20 13.03
C PRO A 168 7.97 -12.55 13.03
N ILE A 169 8.20 -11.63 12.10
CA ILE A 169 9.36 -10.74 12.08
C ILE A 169 9.11 -9.60 13.05
N VAL A 170 10.02 -9.37 13.98
CA VAL A 170 9.85 -8.32 15.00
C VAL A 170 10.37 -7.00 14.44
N PHE A 171 9.49 -6.02 14.30
CA PHE A 171 9.88 -4.66 13.91
C PHE A 171 10.09 -3.79 15.14
N THR A 172 11.17 -3.01 15.12
CA THR A 172 11.53 -2.04 16.16
C THR A 172 11.58 -0.63 15.60
N TYR A 173 11.32 0.35 16.45
CA TYR A 173 11.53 1.77 16.17
C TYR A 173 12.89 2.21 16.73
#